data_AF-A0A1A8AX01-F1
#
_entry.id   AF-A0A1A8AX01-F1
#
_cell.length_a   1.000
_cell.length_b   1.000
_cell.length_c   1.000
_cell.angle_alpha   90.00
_cell.angle_beta   90.00
_cell.angle_gamma   90.00
#
_symmetry.space_group_name_H-M   'P 1'
#
loop_
_entity.id
_entity.type
_entity.pdbx_description
1 polymer ?
#
loop_
_entity_poly.entity_id
_entity_poly.type
_entity_poly.pdbx_seq_one_letter_code
_entity_poly.pdbx_strand_id
1 'polypeptide(L)'
;MLIKLSQPAVLNANVVPVNLPDSTTPPLRGDVCTVSGWGVTQVYSYELSPVLRAVDVREISVCNWYYWGRITSNMLCAGSPFGGKDSCQ
;
A
#
# COMPACT_ATOMS: atom_id res chain seq x y z
N MET A 1 -9.94 -10.66 0.66
CA MET A 1 -10.36 -11.54 -0.46
C MET A 1 -9.13 -12.31 -0.93
N LEU A 2 -9.25 -13.61 -1.23
CA LEU A 2 -8.18 -14.40 -1.84
C LEU A 2 -8.60 -14.82 -3.23
N ILE A 3 -7.70 -14.71 -4.21
CA ILE A 3 -7.91 -15.15 -5.59
C ILE A 3 -7.03 -16.37 -5.83
N LYS A 4 -7.65 -17.52 -6.14
CA LYS A 4 -6.93 -18.74 -6.52
C LYS A 4 -6.80 -18.77 -8.05
N LEU A 5 -5.58 -18.82 -8.54
CA LEU A 5 -5.31 -18.98 -9.98
C LEU A 5 -5.77 -20.35 -10.47
N SER A 6 -6.21 -20.43 -11.73
CA SER A 6 -6.59 -21.70 -12.37
C SER A 6 -5.41 -22.66 -12.54
N GLN A 7 -4.19 -22.11 -12.66
CA GLN A 7 -2.92 -22.82 -12.71
C GLN A 7 -1.87 -22.10 -11.85
N PRO A 8 -0.86 -22.81 -11.30
CA PRO A 8 0.22 -22.18 -10.56
C PRO A 8 1.00 -21.16 -11.40
N ALA A 9 1.42 -20.05 -10.78
CA ALA A 9 2.30 -19.08 -11.44
C ALA A 9 3.69 -19.68 -11.67
N VAL A 10 4.29 -19.38 -12.83
CA VAL A 10 5.67 -19.77 -13.14
C VAL A 10 6.63 -18.75 -12.54
N LEU A 11 7.28 -19.13 -11.45
CA LEU A 11 8.24 -18.26 -10.75
C LEU A 11 9.50 -18.05 -11.57
N ASN A 12 10.00 -16.82 -11.57
CA ASN A 12 11.20 -16.41 -12.29
C ASN A 12 11.74 -15.08 -11.73
N ALA A 13 12.72 -14.47 -12.40
CA ALA A 13 13.33 -13.21 -11.97
C ALA A 13 12.35 -12.03 -11.80
N ASN A 14 11.19 -12.07 -12.47
CA ASN A 14 10.17 -11.03 -12.43
C ASN A 14 8.89 -11.47 -11.68
N VAL A 15 8.79 -12.72 -11.24
CA VAL A 15 7.59 -13.28 -10.60
C VAL A 15 8.02 -14.03 -9.34
N VAL A 16 7.81 -13.40 -8.18
CA VAL A 16 8.18 -13.92 -6.87
C VAL A 16 7.06 -13.63 -5.86
N PRO A 17 6.68 -14.58 -4.98
CA PRO A 17 5.73 -14.33 -3.91
C PRO A 17 6.26 -13.34 -2.87
N VAL A 18 5.37 -12.56 -2.27
CA VAL A 18 5.71 -11.71 -1.12
C VAL A 18 5.58 -12.50 0.19
N ASN A 19 6.42 -12.20 1.17
CA ASN A 19 6.31 -12.75 2.51
C ASN A 19 5.12 -12.12 3.24
N LEU A 20 4.37 -12.93 3.99
CA LEU A 20 3.32 -12.44 4.87
C LEU A 20 3.88 -12.26 6.29
N PRO A 21 3.46 -11.21 7.01
CA PRO A 21 3.79 -11.07 8.43
C PRO A 21 3.10 -12.17 9.25
N ASP A 22 3.72 -12.53 10.36
CA ASP A 22 3.19 -13.47 11.36
C ASP A 22 2.97 -12.78 12.72
N SER A 23 2.57 -13.55 13.73
CA SER A 23 2.31 -13.04 15.08
C SER A 23 3.55 -12.53 15.83
N THR A 24 4.75 -12.82 15.32
CA THR A 24 6.03 -12.35 15.90
C THR A 24 6.56 -11.10 15.20
N THR A 25 5.95 -10.72 14.08
CA THR A 25 6.36 -9.55 13.31
C THR A 25 6.04 -8.27 14.09
N PRO A 26 7.03 -7.39 14.34
CA PRO A 26 6.79 -6.13 15.05
C PRO A 26 5.79 -5.23 14.32
N PRO A 27 4.97 -4.45 15.05
CA PRO A 27 4.09 -3.47 14.42
C PRO A 27 4.91 -2.35 13.79
N LEU A 28 4.44 -1.85 12.64
CA LEU A 28 5.02 -0.68 12.01
C LEU A 28 4.85 0.57 12.89
N ARG A 29 5.90 1.37 13.04
CA ARG A 29 5.86 2.61 13.82
C ARG A 29 6.67 3.72 13.15
N GLY A 30 6.00 4.47 12.28
CA GLY A 30 6.66 5.50 11.49
C GLY A 30 7.65 4.93 10.47
N ASP A 31 7.58 3.64 10.16
CA ASP A 31 8.44 2.98 9.18
C ASP A 31 8.13 3.46 7.76
N VAL A 32 9.14 3.37 6.89
CA VAL A 32 9.00 3.68 5.46
C VAL A 32 8.64 2.41 4.72
N CYS A 33 7.57 2.48 3.94
CA CYS A 33 7.06 1.40 3.10
C CYS A 33 6.94 1.89 1.66
N THR A 34 7.04 0.98 0.69
CA THR A 34 6.80 1.31 -0.73
C THR A 34 5.43 0.83 -1.14
N VAL A 35 4.65 1.72 -1.77
CA VAL A 35 3.38 1.37 -2.42
C VAL A 35 3.58 1.44 -3.94
N SER A 36 3.09 0.43 -4.66
CA SER A 36 3.24 0.34 -6.11
C SER A 36 1.94 -0.02 -6.83
N GLY A 37 1.71 0.53 -8.02
CA GLY A 37 0.53 0.24 -8.82
C GLY A 37 0.46 1.06 -10.13
N TRP A 38 -0.67 0.91 -10.84
CA TRP A 38 -0.97 1.59 -12.10
C TRP A 38 -2.14 2.59 -11.99
N GLY A 39 -2.51 2.98 -10.77
CA GLY A 39 -3.59 3.93 -10.52
C GLY A 39 -3.36 5.30 -11.15
N VAL A 40 -4.35 6.18 -11.03
CA VAL A 40 -4.22 7.56 -11.51
C VAL A 40 -3.08 8.29 -10.78
N THR A 41 -2.45 9.24 -11.47
CA THR A 41 -1.32 10.01 -10.91
C THR A 41 -1.69 11.43 -10.48
N GLN A 42 -2.94 11.82 -10.71
CA GLN A 42 -3.49 13.14 -10.42
C GLN A 42 -4.91 13.02 -9.90
N VAL A 43 -5.25 13.87 -8.94
CA VAL A 43 -6.62 13.97 -8.42
C VAL A 43 -7.56 14.36 -9.56
N TYR A 44 -8.72 13.71 -9.63
CA TYR A 44 -9.75 13.91 -10.67
C TYR A 44 -9.36 13.45 -12.09
N SER A 45 -8.23 12.78 -12.26
CA SER A 45 -7.93 12.05 -13.50
C SER A 45 -8.76 10.78 -13.57
N TYR A 46 -9.05 10.34 -14.80
CA TYR A 46 -9.59 9.01 -15.09
C TYR A 46 -8.58 8.14 -15.86
N GLU A 47 -7.41 8.71 -16.18
CA GLU A 47 -6.35 8.05 -16.92
C GLU A 47 -5.41 7.30 -15.98
N LEU A 48 -5.35 5.98 -16.17
CA LEU A 48 -4.43 5.10 -15.47
C LEU A 48 -3.01 5.28 -15.98
N SER A 49 -2.03 5.03 -15.12
CA SER A 49 -0.62 5.07 -15.53
C SER A 49 -0.33 3.92 -16.50
N PRO A 50 0.26 4.17 -17.68
CA PRO A 50 0.63 3.11 -18.63
C PRO A 50 1.84 2.29 -18.16
N VAL A 51 2.53 2.75 -17.10
CA VAL A 51 3.72 2.13 -16.52
C VAL A 51 3.54 1.98 -15.02
N LEU A 52 4.20 0.97 -14.44
CA LEU A 52 4.19 0.76 -12.99
C LEU A 52 4.78 1.99 -12.30
N ARG A 53 4.07 2.50 -11.29
CA ARG A 53 4.56 3.54 -10.38
C ARG A 53 4.86 2.92 -9.03
N ALA A 54 5.83 3.50 -8.33
CA ALA A 54 6.15 3.17 -6.96
C ALA A 54 6.50 4.46 -6.19
N VAL A 55 6.10 4.53 -4.94
CA VAL A 55 6.37 5.68 -4.07
C VAL A 55 6.59 5.21 -2.64
N ASP A 56 7.57 5.81 -1.98
CA ASP A 56 7.80 5.61 -0.56
C ASP A 56 6.87 6.48 0.27
N VAL A 57 6.18 5.84 1.20
CA VAL A 57 5.25 6.42 2.16
C VAL A 57 5.70 6.05 3.57
N ARG A 58 5.29 6.84 4.56
CA ARG A 58 5.59 6.57 5.97
C ARG A 58 4.32 6.15 6.69
N GLU A 59 4.40 5.14 7.55
CA GLU A 59 3.30 4.79 8.48
C GLU A 59 2.95 6.00 9.38
N ILE A 60 1.66 6.22 9.61
CA ILE A 60 1.13 7.35 10.40
C ILE A 60 0.29 6.82 11.56
N SER A 61 0.96 6.53 12.67
CA SER A 61 0.34 5.95 13.88
C SER A 61 -0.77 6.80 14.51
N VAL A 62 -0.74 8.12 14.31
CA VAL A 62 -1.72 9.06 14.86
C VAL A 62 -2.91 9.32 13.94
N CYS A 63 -3.05 8.57 12.83
CA CYS A 63 -4.07 8.89 11.82
C CYS A 63 -5.50 8.77 12.31
N ASN A 64 -5.75 7.94 13.32
CA ASN A 64 -7.11 7.81 13.87
C ASN A 64 -7.66 9.16 14.39
N TRP A 65 -6.77 10.04 14.87
CA TRP A 65 -7.14 11.41 15.23
C TRP A 65 -7.57 12.24 14.00
N TYR A 66 -6.80 12.19 12.91
CA TYR A 66 -7.12 12.89 11.65
C TYR A 66 -8.44 12.40 11.03
N TYR A 67 -8.82 11.15 11.27
CA TYR A 67 -10.05 10.53 10.77
C TYR A 67 -11.18 10.45 11.81
N TRP A 68 -11.13 11.25 12.89
CA TRP A 68 -12.18 11.33 13.92
C TRP A 68 -12.60 9.97 14.52
N GLY A 69 -11.62 9.12 14.82
CA GLY A 69 -11.87 7.82 15.47
C GLY A 69 -12.38 6.72 14.55
N ARG A 70 -12.38 6.92 13.21
CA ARG A 70 -12.90 5.96 12.24
C ARG A 70 -11.93 4.84 11.86
N ILE A 71 -10.67 4.91 12.26
CA ILE A 71 -9.65 3.90 11.96
C ILE A 71 -9.73 2.80 13.02
N THR A 72 -9.92 1.56 12.56
CA THR A 72 -10.01 0.37 13.42
C THR A 72 -8.63 -0.27 13.62
N SER A 73 -8.52 -1.22 14.56
CA SER A 73 -7.28 -1.96 14.81
C SER A 73 -6.80 -2.83 13.63
N ASN A 74 -7.68 -3.09 12.66
CA ASN A 74 -7.37 -3.88 11.45
C ASN A 74 -6.97 -2.99 10.26
N MET A 75 -6.77 -1.70 10.49
CA MET A 75 -6.39 -0.70 9.49
C MET A 75 -5.08 -0.03 9.91
N LEU A 76 -4.33 0.44 8.91
CA LEU A 76 -3.15 1.28 9.10
C LEU A 76 -3.23 2.46 8.14
N CYS A 77 -2.49 3.52 8.44
CA CYS A 77 -2.36 4.66 7.54
C CYS A 77 -0.90 4.80 7.13
N ALA A 78 -0.69 5.11 5.86
CA ALA A 78 0.63 5.42 5.35
C ALA A 78 0.52 6.52 4.29
N GLY A 79 1.46 7.45 4.30
CA GLY A 79 1.49 8.55 3.33
C GLY A 79 2.62 9.53 3.59
N SER A 80 2.44 10.76 3.12
CA SER A 80 3.30 11.89 3.45
C SER A 80 2.52 12.87 4.34
N PRO A 81 3.03 13.26 5.52
CA PRO A 81 2.40 14.29 6.36
C PRO A 81 2.18 15.63 5.65
N PHE A 82 2.95 15.90 4.59
CA PHE A 82 2.87 17.13 3.79
C PHE A 82 2.13 16.92 2.46
N GLY A 83 1.52 15.76 2.23
CA GLY A 83 0.88 15.40 0.97
C GLY A 83 1.87 15.11 -0.17
N GLY A 84 1.33 14.99 -1.39
CA GLY A 84 2.08 14.79 -2.64
C GLY A 84 2.52 13.34 -2.92
N LYS A 85 2.47 12.45 -1.93
CA LYS A 85 2.78 11.01 -2.08
C LYS A 85 1.68 10.19 -1.43
N ASP A 86 0.95 9.44 -2.25
CA ASP A 86 -0.13 8.54 -1.84
C ASP A 86 -0.42 7.53 -2.97
N SER A 87 -1.21 6.51 -2.64
CA SER A 87 -1.94 5.69 -3.59
C SER A 87 -3.14 6.43 -4.17
N CYS A 88 -3.61 6.04 -5.35
CA CYS A 88 -4.81 6.60 -5.96
C CYS A 88 -5.51 5.56 -6.83
N GLN A 89 -6.82 5.75 -7.03
CA GLN A 89 -7.69 4.87 -7.82
C GLN A 89 -7.74 5.34 -9.27
#